data_AF-A0A923VNW4-F1
#
_entry.id   AF-A0A923VNW4-F1
#
_cell.length_a   1.000
_cell.length_b   1.000
_cell.length_c   1.000
_cell.angle_alpha   90.00
_cell.angle_beta   90.00
_cell.angle_gamma   90.00
#
_symmetry.space_group_name_H-M   'P 1'
#
loop_
_entity.id
_entity.type
_entity.pdbx_description
1 polymer ?
#
loop_
_entity_poly.entity_id
_entity_poly.type
_entity_poly.pdbx_seq_one_letter_code
_entity_poly.pdbx_strand_id
1 'polypeptide(L)'
;MTYTLKIFDSDDASPEQHRQAETRFRQALDESLGDAELVLPIRQAYRRIVATYGESPDPDSLTDAERAVFDQWQAAELAAVTAAFGPNRYMGDAMYEIGE
;
A
#
# COMPACT_ATOMS: atom_id res chain seq x y z
N MET A 1 -2.65 17.34 -0.48
CA MET A 1 -2.27 15.91 -0.51
C MET A 1 -2.90 15.29 0.71
N THR A 2 -3.68 14.22 0.52
CA THR A 2 -4.47 13.63 1.59
C THR A 2 -3.66 12.65 2.47
N TYR A 3 -2.49 12.24 1.99
CA TYR A 3 -1.53 11.42 2.71
C TYR A 3 -0.12 11.73 2.22
N THR A 4 0.88 11.38 3.03
CA THR A 4 2.29 11.40 2.65
C THR A 4 2.71 9.99 2.22
N LEU A 5 3.54 9.90 1.18
CA LEU A 5 4.19 8.65 0.75
C LEU A 5 5.68 8.93 0.65
N LYS A 6 6.48 8.05 1.22
CA LYS A 6 7.93 8.03 1.08
C LYS A 6 8.35 6.65 0.62
N ILE A 7 8.99 6.54 -0.54
CA ILE A 7 9.62 5.28 -0.97
C ILE A 7 11.03 5.19 -0.39
N PHE A 8 11.43 4.04 0.12
CA PHE A 8 12.82 3.75 0.47
C PHE A 8 13.45 2.99 -0.70
N ASP A 9 14.31 3.66 -1.47
CA ASP A 9 15.00 3.06 -2.61
C ASP A 9 16.46 2.78 -2.29
N SER A 10 17.12 2.02 -3.17
CA SER A 10 18.55 1.76 -3.13
C SER A 10 19.34 3.05 -3.39
N ASP A 11 20.54 3.16 -2.82
CA ASP A 11 21.43 4.33 -2.92
C ASP A 11 21.75 4.75 -4.39
N ASP A 12 21.59 3.82 -5.34
CA ASP A 12 21.80 4.00 -6.78
C ASP A 12 20.65 4.71 -7.54
N ALA A 13 19.46 4.88 -6.93
CA ALA A 13 18.34 5.51 -7.62
C ALA A 13 18.51 7.03 -7.73
N SER A 14 18.40 7.55 -8.95
CA SER A 14 18.42 9.00 -9.17
C SER A 14 17.18 9.66 -8.52
N PRO A 15 17.28 10.92 -8.07
CA PRO A 15 16.13 11.65 -7.49
C PRO A 15 14.91 11.74 -8.41
N GLU A 16 15.13 11.69 -9.73
CA GLU A 16 14.06 11.65 -10.74
C GLU A 16 13.37 10.28 -10.79
N GLN A 17 14.12 9.18 -10.69
CA GLN A 17 13.55 7.83 -10.66
C GLN A 17 12.73 7.63 -9.38
N HIS A 18 13.22 8.16 -8.26
CA HIS A 18 12.53 8.12 -6.99
C HIS A 18 11.18 8.85 -7.03
N ARG A 19 11.16 10.10 -7.51
CA ARG A 19 9.90 10.86 -7.69
C ARG A 19 8.92 10.19 -8.65
N GLN A 20 9.42 9.58 -9.72
CA GLN A 20 8.57 8.83 -10.65
C GLN A 20 7.97 7.57 -10.01
N ALA A 21 8.75 6.84 -9.21
CA ALA A 21 8.25 5.68 -8.47
C ALA A 21 7.15 6.08 -7.48
N GLU A 22 7.36 7.16 -6.71
CA GLU A 22 6.35 7.68 -5.78
C GLU A 22 5.07 8.12 -6.50
N THR A 23 5.22 8.76 -7.67
CA THR A 23 4.07 9.18 -8.49
C THR A 23 3.27 7.97 -8.99
N ARG A 24 3.95 6.95 -9.53
CA ARG A 24 3.30 5.70 -10.00
C ARG A 24 2.61 4.97 -8.85
N PHE A 25 3.26 4.91 -7.68
CA PHE A 25 2.71 4.29 -6.49
C PHE A 25 1.41 4.97 -6.06
N ARG A 26 1.44 6.29 -5.86
CA ARG A 26 0.26 7.07 -5.44
C ARG A 26 -0.87 6.91 -6.43
N GLN A 27 -0.57 7.08 -7.72
CA GLN A 27 -1.58 6.99 -8.76
C GLN A 27 -2.27 5.62 -8.76
N ALA A 28 -1.50 4.52 -8.72
CA ALA A 28 -2.07 3.18 -8.69
C ALA A 28 -2.86 2.89 -7.41
N LEU A 29 -2.43 3.42 -6.27
CA LEU A 29 -3.14 3.28 -5.00
C LEU A 29 -4.47 4.03 -5.02
N ASP A 30 -4.45 5.29 -5.46
CA ASP A 30 -5.63 6.15 -5.57
C ASP A 30 -6.64 5.54 -6.56
N GLU A 31 -6.19 5.06 -7.73
CA GLU A 31 -7.04 4.40 -8.72
C GLU A 31 -7.63 3.08 -8.20
N SER A 32 -6.87 2.30 -7.43
CA SER A 32 -7.34 1.02 -6.89
C SER A 32 -8.38 1.18 -5.78
N LEU A 33 -8.24 2.23 -4.96
CA LEU A 33 -9.19 2.53 -3.88
C LEU A 33 -10.35 3.40 -4.36
N GLY A 34 -10.19 4.10 -5.48
CA GLY A 34 -11.18 4.95 -6.11
C GLY A 34 -11.05 6.45 -5.77
N ASP A 35 -10.32 6.79 -4.70
CA ASP A 35 -10.00 8.18 -4.35
C ASP A 35 -8.80 8.24 -3.38
N ALA A 36 -8.01 9.31 -3.43
CA ALA A 36 -6.90 9.57 -2.51
C ALA A 36 -7.35 9.76 -1.05
N GLU A 37 -8.59 10.23 -0.82
CA GLU A 37 -9.21 10.37 0.50
C GLU A 37 -9.49 9.02 1.17
N LEU A 38 -9.57 7.93 0.39
CA LEU A 38 -9.82 6.58 0.90
C LEU A 38 -8.55 5.87 1.38
N VAL A 39 -7.36 6.34 1.01
CA VAL A 39 -6.09 5.70 1.36
C VAL A 39 -5.90 5.56 2.87
N LEU A 40 -5.99 6.67 3.61
CA LEU A 40 -5.81 6.66 5.07
C LEU A 40 -6.87 5.83 5.82
N PRO A 41 -8.19 6.04 5.62
CA PRO A 41 -9.20 5.29 6.37
C PRO A 41 -9.15 3.78 6.08
N ILE A 42 -8.94 3.38 4.82
CA ILE A 42 -8.83 1.95 4.47
C ILE A 42 -7.54 1.35 5.04
N ARG A 43 -6.41 2.07 4.96
CA ARG A 43 -5.16 1.61 5.58
C ARG A 43 -5.29 1.44 7.09
N GLN A 44 -5.94 2.39 7.76
CA GLN A 44 -6.15 2.32 9.20
C GLN A 44 -7.03 1.13 9.58
N ALA A 45 -8.09 0.87 8.82
CA ALA A 45 -8.96 -0.30 9.03
C ALA A 45 -8.19 -1.61 8.80
N TYR A 46 -7.43 -1.71 7.71
CA TYR A 46 -6.53 -2.84 7.45
C TYR A 46 -5.54 -3.08 8.60
N ARG A 47 -4.86 -2.03 9.07
CA ARG A 47 -3.91 -2.14 10.19
C ARG A 47 -4.56 -2.61 11.49
N ARG A 48 -5.83 -2.24 11.73
CA ARG A 48 -6.58 -2.76 12.89
C ARG A 48 -6.85 -4.25 12.75
N ILE A 49 -7.28 -4.70 11.57
CA ILE A 49 -7.49 -6.13 11.27
C ILE A 49 -6.18 -6.90 11.50
N VAL A 50 -5.06 -6.44 10.93
CA VAL A 50 -3.75 -7.08 11.12
C VAL A 50 -3.32 -7.10 12.59
N ALA A 51 -3.55 -6.02 13.33
CA ALA A 51 -3.23 -5.96 14.76
C ALA A 51 -4.09 -6.94 15.60
N THR A 52 -5.32 -7.22 15.18
CA THR A 52 -6.23 -8.12 15.88
C THR A 52 -5.99 -9.59 15.52
N TYR A 53 -5.78 -9.89 14.25
CA TYR A 53 -5.80 -11.25 13.70
C TYR A 53 -4.43 -11.74 13.17
N GLY A 54 -3.42 -10.86 13.09
CA GLY A 54 -2.12 -11.15 12.48
C GLY A 54 -2.03 -10.73 11.00
N GLU A 55 -0.83 -10.79 10.42
CA GLU A 55 -0.55 -10.36 9.03
C GLU A 55 -1.18 -11.26 7.96
N SER A 56 -1.51 -12.50 8.32
CA SER A 56 -2.18 -13.46 7.47
C SER A 56 -3.36 -14.06 8.24
N PRO A 57 -4.44 -13.28 8.43
CA PRO A 57 -5.59 -13.72 9.19
C PRO A 57 -6.29 -14.88 8.48
N ASP A 58 -6.81 -15.82 9.27
CA ASP A 58 -7.65 -16.88 8.71
C ASP A 58 -8.97 -16.29 8.20
N PRO A 59 -9.38 -16.55 6.95
CA PRO A 59 -10.53 -15.91 6.33
C PRO A 59 -11.86 -16.22 7.05
N ASP A 60 -11.96 -17.36 7.74
CA ASP A 60 -13.14 -17.72 8.52
C ASP A 60 -13.21 -16.99 9.87
N SER A 61 -12.14 -16.29 10.26
CA SER A 61 -12.08 -15.46 11.49
C SER A 61 -12.49 -14.01 11.27
N LEU A 62 -12.63 -13.57 10.01
CA LEU A 62 -13.02 -12.20 9.65
C LEU A 62 -14.52 -12.13 9.33
N THR A 63 -15.17 -11.02 9.69
CA THR A 63 -16.48 -10.69 9.13
C THR A 63 -16.38 -10.37 7.64
N ASP A 64 -17.48 -10.47 6.89
CA ASP A 64 -17.50 -10.09 5.46
C ASP A 64 -16.97 -8.66 5.22
N ALA A 65 -17.28 -7.73 6.12
CA ALA A 65 -16.82 -6.35 6.03
C ALA A 65 -15.31 -6.22 6.26
N GLU A 66 -14.77 -6.91 7.27
CA GLU A 66 -13.32 -6.94 7.53
C GLU A 66 -12.57 -7.59 6.38
N ARG A 67 -13.11 -8.71 5.86
CA ARG A 67 -12.53 -9.40 4.71
C ARG A 67 -12.50 -8.50 3.47
N ALA A 68 -13.59 -7.79 3.18
CA ALA A 68 -13.64 -6.85 2.06
C ALA A 68 -12.59 -5.73 2.20
N VAL A 69 -12.41 -5.17 3.39
CA VAL A 69 -11.38 -4.15 3.64
C VAL A 69 -9.97 -4.73 3.51
N PHE A 70 -9.74 -5.93 4.05
CA PHE A 70 -8.46 -6.61 3.99
C PHE A 70 -8.04 -6.90 2.55
N ASP A 71 -8.95 -7.52 1.78
CA ASP A 71 -8.74 -7.86 0.37
C ASP A 71 -8.57 -6.59 -0.49
N GLN A 72 -9.37 -5.55 -0.23
CA GLN A 72 -9.25 -4.28 -0.94
C GLN A 72 -7.89 -3.62 -0.71
N TRP A 73 -7.42 -3.56 0.55
CA TRP A 73 -6.11 -3.00 0.84
C TRP A 73 -4.98 -3.82 0.21
N GLN A 74 -5.00 -5.16 0.37
CA GLN A 74 -4.00 -6.05 -0.22
C GLN A 74 -3.92 -5.90 -1.75
N ALA A 75 -5.06 -5.83 -2.43
CA ALA A 75 -5.10 -5.62 -3.88
C ALA A 75 -4.52 -4.26 -4.29
N ALA A 76 -4.90 -3.19 -3.59
CA ALA A 76 -4.43 -1.84 -3.87
C ALA A 76 -2.92 -1.69 -3.59
N GLU A 77 -2.44 -2.23 -2.48
CA GLU A 77 -1.02 -2.25 -2.13
C GLU A 77 -0.21 -3.02 -3.17
N LEU A 78 -0.66 -4.20 -3.59
CA LEU A 78 0.02 -5.00 -4.62
C LEU A 78 0.10 -4.26 -5.96
N ALA A 79 -0.98 -3.56 -6.36
CA ALA A 79 -1.01 -2.75 -7.56
C ALA A 79 -0.01 -1.58 -7.46
N ALA A 80 0.00 -0.87 -6.33
CA ALA A 80 0.90 0.26 -6.09
C ALA A 80 2.38 -0.15 -6.07
N VAL A 81 2.72 -1.21 -5.36
CA VAL A 81 4.07 -1.79 -5.32
C VAL A 81 4.49 -2.25 -6.72
N THR A 82 3.59 -2.90 -7.47
CA THR A 82 3.88 -3.34 -8.84
C THR A 82 4.11 -2.15 -9.78
N ALA A 83 3.32 -1.08 -9.66
CA ALA A 83 3.46 0.13 -10.47
C ALA A 83 4.75 0.90 -10.17
N ALA A 84 5.19 0.91 -8.91
CA ALA A 84 6.39 1.61 -8.47
C ALA A 84 7.68 0.86 -8.80
N PHE A 85 7.72 -0.45 -8.51
CA PHE A 85 8.97 -1.24 -8.52
C PHE A 85 9.04 -2.29 -9.62
N GLY A 86 7.92 -2.61 -10.28
CA GLY A 86 7.84 -3.61 -11.36
C GLY A 86 8.51 -4.94 -10.97
N PRO A 87 9.53 -5.41 -11.71
CA PRO A 87 10.22 -6.68 -11.43
C PRO A 87 11.00 -6.69 -10.10
N ASN A 88 11.32 -5.51 -9.52
CA ASN A 88 12.07 -5.38 -8.27
C ASN A 88 11.19 -5.37 -7.02
N ARG A 89 9.87 -5.61 -7.16
CA ARG A 89 8.89 -5.54 -6.06
C ARG A 89 9.14 -6.49 -4.87
N TYR A 90 10.00 -7.49 -5.04
CA TYR A 90 10.31 -8.50 -4.01
C TYR A 90 11.67 -8.26 -3.30
N MET A 91 12.31 -7.09 -3.49
CA MET A 91 13.69 -6.85 -3.04
C MET A 91 13.85 -6.33 -1.59
N GLY A 92 12.79 -6.23 -0.77
CA GLY A 92 12.97 -5.81 0.63
C GLY A 92 11.71 -5.82 1.49
N ASP A 93 11.93 -5.88 2.81
CA ASP A 93 10.91 -6.00 3.86
C ASP A 93 10.10 -4.70 4.09
N ALA A 94 10.66 -3.53 3.74
CA ALA A 94 9.98 -2.23 3.84
C ALA A 94 10.39 -1.29 2.70
N MET A 95 9.62 -1.30 1.61
CA MET A 95 9.90 -0.52 0.40
C MET A 95 9.31 0.91 0.44
N TYR A 96 8.41 1.19 1.38
CA TYR A 96 7.71 2.48 1.44
C TYR A 96 7.10 2.77 2.82
N GLU A 97 6.74 4.04 3.06
CA GLU A 97 6.01 4.53 4.23
C GLU A 97 4.85 5.41 3.78
N ILE A 98 3.65 5.16 4.31
CA ILE A 98 2.49 6.05 4.19
C ILE A 98 2.24 6.73 5.53
N GLY A 99 2.03 8.05 5.51
CA GLY A 99 1.73 8.88 6.67
C GLY A 99 0.54 9.82 6.42
N GLU A 100 0.17 10.57 7.44
CA GLU A 100 -0.76 11.70 7.33
C GLU A 100 -0.05 12.96 6.82
#